data_AF-A0A2D4KBG6-F1
#
_entry.id   AF-A0A2D4KBG6-F1
#
_cell.length_a   1.000
_cell.length_b   1.000
_cell.length_c   1.000
_cell.angle_alpha   90.00
_cell.angle_beta   90.00
_cell.angle_gamma   90.00
#
_symmetry.space_group_name_H-M   'P 1'
#
loop_
_entity.id
_entity.type
_entity.pdbx_description
1 polymer ?
#
loop_
_entity_poly.entity_id
_entity_poly.type
_entity_poly.pdbx_seq_one_letter_code
_entity_poly.pdbx_strand_id
1 'polypeptide(L)'
;GRMAAAAAGAAYSLGLANERLRLLEELEREIGAALHSAGTVILELSKEKPSERVLDRHAAQFGASVQKVEAELSAQIRYLTQVATRQPHEGSSYAARKDCQMA
;
A
#
# COMPACT_ATOMS: atom_id res chain seq x y z
N GLY A 1 -4.88 17.76 29.79
CA GLY A 1 -5.10 18.55 28.56
C GLY A 1 -4.16 18.15 27.44
N ARG A 2 -2.89 18.57 27.47
CA ARG A 2 -1.92 18.43 26.36
C ARG A 2 -1.29 17.04 26.17
N MET A 3 -0.99 16.31 27.25
CA MET A 3 -0.41 14.96 27.13
C MET A 3 -1.40 13.93 26.52
N ALA A 4 -2.69 14.08 26.80
CA ALA A 4 -3.73 13.23 26.20
C ALA A 4 -3.86 13.48 24.68
N ALA A 5 -3.73 14.72 24.23
CA ALA A 5 -3.76 15.07 22.80
C ALA A 5 -2.53 14.55 22.04
N ALA A 6 -1.34 14.61 22.66
CA ALA A 6 -0.12 14.05 22.08
C ALA A 6 -0.17 12.52 21.99
N ALA A 7 -0.70 11.85 23.03
CA ALA A 7 -0.91 10.40 23.02
C ALA A 7 -1.94 9.98 21.97
N ALA A 8 -3.02 10.76 21.78
CA ALA A 8 -4.02 10.52 20.74
C ALA A 8 -3.44 10.69 19.32
N GLY A 9 -2.57 11.69 19.10
CA GLY A 9 -1.87 11.88 17.83
C GLY A 9 -0.92 10.73 17.49
N ALA A 10 -0.18 10.23 18.47
CA ALA A 10 0.70 9.07 18.30
C ALA A 10 -0.10 7.78 18.01
N ALA A 11 -1.20 7.54 18.75
CA ALA A 11 -2.07 6.40 18.52
C ALA A 11 -2.71 6.42 17.13
N TYR A 12 -3.14 7.59 16.64
CA TYR A 12 -3.66 7.76 15.29
C TYR A 12 -2.59 7.47 14.22
N SER A 13 -1.35 7.95 14.42
CA SER A 13 -0.25 7.66 13.49
C SER A 13 0.11 6.17 13.42
N LEU A 14 0.05 5.46 14.55
CA LEU A 14 0.30 4.02 14.60
C LEU A 14 -0.84 3.23 13.93
N GLY A 15 -2.10 3.64 14.17
CA GLY A 15 -3.26 3.06 13.49
C GLY A 15 -3.19 3.22 11.97
N LEU A 16 -2.80 4.40 11.49
CA LEU A 16 -2.60 4.65 10.07
C LEU A 16 -1.46 3.81 9.48
N ALA A 17 -0.35 3.64 10.20
CA ALA A 17 0.75 2.79 9.76
C ALA A 17 0.35 1.31 9.66
N ASN A 18 -0.41 0.81 10.63
CA ASN A 18 -0.91 -0.57 10.61
C ASN A 18 -1.89 -0.81 9.45
N GLU A 19 -2.78 0.14 9.16
CA GLU A 19 -3.67 0.04 8.00
C GLU A 19 -2.88 0.01 6.68
N ARG A 20 -1.81 0.80 6.59
CA ARG A 20 -0.93 0.81 5.42
C ARG A 20 -0.21 -0.53 5.24
N LEU A 21 0.28 -1.14 6.32
CA LEU A 21 0.89 -2.47 6.28
C LEU A 21 -0.12 -3.52 5.83
N ARG A 22 -1.35 -3.50 6.36
CA ARG A 22 -2.43 -4.39 5.94
C ARG A 22 -2.73 -4.28 4.44
N LEU A 23 -2.80 -3.06 3.91
CA LEU A 23 -3.00 -2.84 2.47
C LEU A 23 -1.84 -3.44 1.64
N LEU A 24 -0.60 -3.35 2.13
CA LEU A 24 0.54 -3.97 1.45
C LEU A 24 0.46 -5.50 1.48
N GLU A 25 0.02 -6.11 2.58
CA GLU A 25 -0.24 -7.57 2.65
C GLU A 25 -1.35 -8.00 1.69
N GLU A 26 -2.41 -7.20 1.55
CA GLU A 26 -3.48 -7.45 0.58
C GLU A 26 -2.95 -7.35 -0.87
N LEU A 27 -2.05 -6.40 -1.12
CA LEU A 27 -1.40 -6.21 -2.42
C LEU A 27 -0.46 -7.37 -2.77
N GLU A 28 0.28 -7.92 -1.80
CA GLU A 28 1.07 -9.15 -1.99
C GLU A 28 0.19 -10.36 -2.37
N ARG A 29 -0.98 -10.49 -1.75
CA ARG A 29 -1.95 -11.55 -2.12
C ARG A 29 -2.48 -11.36 -3.54
N GLU A 30 -2.74 -10.12 -3.93
CA GLU A 30 -3.19 -9.77 -5.28
C GLU A 30 -2.10 -10.11 -6.32
N ILE A 31 -0.83 -9.81 -6.05
CA ILE A 31 0.30 -10.24 -6.88
C ILE A 31 0.33 -11.77 -7.03
N GLY A 32 0.12 -12.51 -5.94
CA GLY A 32 0.00 -13.97 -5.98
C GLY A 32 -1.13 -14.44 -6.90
N ALA A 33 -2.29 -13.78 -6.87
CA ALA A 33 -3.43 -14.09 -7.74
C ALA A 33 -3.15 -13.76 -9.22
N ALA A 34 -2.42 -12.68 -9.50
CA ALA A 34 -1.96 -12.34 -10.84
C ALA A 34 -1.05 -13.44 -11.40
N LEU A 35 -0.03 -13.83 -10.63
CA LEU A 35 0.92 -14.88 -11.02
C LEU A 35 0.21 -16.22 -11.25
N HIS A 36 -0.75 -16.57 -10.40
CA HIS A 36 -1.56 -17.77 -10.59
C HIS A 36 -2.34 -17.73 -11.91
N SER A 37 -3.03 -16.61 -12.19
CA SER A 37 -3.80 -16.44 -13.43
C SER A 37 -2.91 -16.51 -14.67
N ALA A 38 -1.75 -15.87 -14.64
CA ALA A 38 -0.75 -15.96 -15.72
C ALA A 38 -0.24 -17.40 -15.91
N GLY A 39 0.06 -18.11 -14.82
CA GLY A 39 0.45 -19.52 -14.86
C GLY A 39 -0.63 -20.41 -15.49
N THR A 40 -1.90 -20.18 -15.15
CA THR A 40 -3.03 -20.90 -15.77
C THR A 40 -3.11 -20.65 -17.27
N VAL A 41 -2.94 -19.40 -17.73
CA VAL A 41 -2.91 -19.07 -19.16
C VAL A 41 -1.79 -19.82 -19.88
N ILE A 42 -0.57 -19.78 -19.33
CA ILE A 42 0.59 -20.47 -19.93
C ILE A 42 0.36 -21.97 -20.02
N LEU A 43 -0.16 -22.60 -18.95
CA LEU A 43 -0.47 -24.02 -18.93
C LEU A 43 -1.57 -24.38 -19.94
N GLU A 44 -2.62 -23.56 -20.04
CA GLU A 44 -3.70 -23.78 -21.01
C GLU A 44 -3.20 -23.71 -22.45
N LEU A 45 -2.33 -22.75 -22.76
CA LEU A 45 -1.69 -22.62 -24.09
C LEU A 45 -0.77 -23.80 -24.43
N SER A 46 -0.27 -24.54 -23.44
CA SER A 46 0.60 -25.71 -23.68
C SER A 46 -0.14 -26.96 -24.12
N LYS A 47 -1.48 -26.97 -24.05
CA LYS A 47 -2.31 -28.12 -24.46
C LYS A 47 -2.42 -28.19 -25.98
N GLU A 48 -2.60 -29.40 -26.51
CA GLU A 48 -2.87 -29.62 -27.95
C GLU A 48 -4.12 -28.87 -28.43
N LYS A 49 -5.12 -28.74 -27.55
CA LYS A 49 -6.37 -28.00 -27.83
C LYS A 49 -6.70 -27.05 -26.68
N PRO A 50 -6.15 -25.83 -26.68
CA PRO A 50 -6.42 -24.83 -25.65
C PRO A 50 -7.89 -24.42 -25.59
N SER A 51 -8.39 -24.12 -24.40
CA SER A 51 -9.74 -23.58 -24.20
C SER A 51 -9.74 -22.05 -24.22
N GLU A 52 -10.24 -21.44 -25.31
CA GLU A 52 -10.37 -19.97 -25.43
C GLU A 52 -11.09 -19.34 -24.23
N ARG A 53 -12.20 -19.95 -23.78
CA ARG A 53 -12.96 -19.44 -22.63
C ARG A 53 -12.12 -19.36 -21.35
N VAL A 54 -11.22 -20.31 -21.14
CA VAL A 54 -10.31 -20.31 -19.97
C VAL A 54 -9.24 -19.25 -20.15
N LEU A 55 -8.66 -19.17 -21.36
CA LEU A 55 -7.65 -18.15 -21.70
C LEU A 55 -8.20 -16.73 -21.47
N ASP A 56 -9.35 -16.41 -22.04
CA ASP A 56 -9.96 -15.08 -21.94
C ASP A 56 -10.25 -14.71 -20.48
N ARG A 57 -10.81 -15.65 -19.71
CA ARG A 57 -11.12 -15.43 -18.30
C ARG A 57 -9.86 -15.13 -17.49
N HIS A 58 -8.84 -15.98 -17.59
CA HIS A 58 -7.63 -15.83 -16.79
C HIS A 58 -6.74 -14.67 -17.27
N ALA A 59 -6.74 -14.36 -18.57
CA ALA A 59 -6.08 -13.17 -19.11
C ALA A 59 -6.76 -11.88 -18.61
N ALA A 60 -8.10 -11.83 -18.60
CA ALA A 60 -8.83 -10.69 -18.05
C ALA A 60 -8.60 -10.54 -16.54
N GLN A 61 -8.60 -11.65 -15.79
CA GLN A 61 -8.32 -11.65 -14.36
C GLN A 61 -6.88 -11.20 -14.05
N PHE A 62 -5.91 -11.66 -14.83
CA PHE A 62 -4.52 -11.19 -14.75
C PHE A 62 -4.43 -9.67 -14.99
N GLY A 63 -5.04 -9.17 -16.07
CA GLY A 63 -5.03 -7.75 -16.40
C GLY A 63 -5.65 -6.89 -15.30
N ALA A 64 -6.81 -7.28 -14.77
CA ALA A 64 -7.47 -6.58 -13.67
C ALA A 64 -6.62 -6.56 -12.39
N SER A 65 -5.99 -7.69 -12.06
CA SER A 65 -5.13 -7.81 -10.90
C SER A 65 -3.89 -6.91 -11.03
N VAL A 66 -3.23 -6.90 -12.19
CA VAL A 66 -2.10 -6.01 -12.48
C VAL A 66 -2.49 -4.53 -12.35
N GLN A 67 -3.63 -4.13 -12.92
CA GLN A 67 -4.12 -2.75 -12.82
C GLN A 67 -4.36 -2.33 -11.37
N LYS A 68 -4.95 -3.22 -10.56
CA LYS A 68 -5.18 -2.96 -9.14
C LYS A 68 -3.86 -2.81 -8.38
N VAL A 69 -2.92 -3.74 -8.57
CA VAL A 69 -1.59 -3.71 -7.95
C VAL A 69 -0.87 -2.41 -8.30
N GLU A 70 -0.88 -1.99 -9.57
CA GLU A 70 -0.24 -0.76 -10.03
C GLU A 70 -0.87 0.49 -9.37
N ALA A 71 -2.20 0.57 -9.35
CA ALA A 71 -2.93 1.71 -8.79
C ALA A 71 -2.69 1.85 -7.29
N GLU A 72 -2.76 0.75 -6.54
CA GLU A 72 -2.55 0.75 -5.09
C GLU A 72 -1.10 1.02 -4.72
N LEU A 73 -0.13 0.41 -5.42
CA LEU A 73 1.30 0.67 -5.19
C LEU A 73 1.65 2.13 -5.46
N SER A 74 1.10 2.71 -6.54
CA SER A 74 1.23 4.13 -6.84
C SER A 74 0.66 5.01 -5.71
N ALA A 75 -0.46 4.61 -5.11
CA ALA A 75 -1.03 5.32 -3.97
C ALA A 75 -0.13 5.24 -2.72
N GLN A 76 0.48 4.08 -2.45
CA GLN A 76 1.43 3.92 -1.35
C GLN A 76 2.71 4.74 -1.57
N ILE A 77 3.25 4.77 -2.79
CA ILE A 77 4.40 5.62 -3.15
C ILE A 77 4.08 7.09 -2.91
N ARG A 78 2.94 7.58 -3.42
CA ARG A 78 2.51 8.98 -3.19
C ARG A 78 2.38 9.30 -1.70
N TYR A 79 1.81 8.38 -0.92
CA TYR A 79 1.72 8.54 0.53
C TYR A 79 3.11 8.62 1.18
N LEU A 80 4.02 7.69 0.87
CA LEU A 80 5.39 7.71 1.37
C LEU A 80 6.11 9.00 1.00
N THR A 81 6.00 9.47 -0.24
CA THR A 81 6.54 10.77 -0.65
C THR A 81 5.97 11.91 0.21
N GLN A 82 4.66 11.94 0.45
CA GLN A 82 4.02 12.98 1.26
C GLN A 82 4.48 12.94 2.73
N VAL A 83 4.63 11.76 3.34
CA VAL A 83 5.05 11.67 4.75
C VAL A 83 6.55 11.81 4.94
N ALA A 84 7.36 11.34 4.00
CA ALA A 84 8.81 11.48 4.03
C ALA A 84 9.25 12.94 3.78
N THR A 85 8.53 13.67 2.92
CA THR A 85 8.77 15.11 2.69
C THR A 85 8.19 15.99 3.80
N ARG A 86 7.20 15.51 4.57
CA ARG A 86 6.65 16.19 5.75
C ARG A 86 7.48 15.98 7.02
N GLN A 87 8.76 15.67 6.91
CA GLN A 87 9.70 15.82 8.02
C GLN A 87 10.34 17.22 8.02
N PRO A 88 9.86 18.19 8.82
CA PRO A 88 10.80 19.07 9.48
C PRO A 88 11.50 18.20 10.54
N HIS A 89 12.65 17.66 10.18
CA HIS A 89 13.45 16.79 11.03
C HIS A 89 13.96 17.49 12.31
N GLU A 90 13.67 18.78 12.52
CA GLU A 90 14.04 19.51 13.75
C GLU A 90 13.00 20.56 14.23
N GLY A 91 11.78 20.58 13.67
CA GLY A 91 10.92 21.80 13.77
C GLY A 91 9.73 21.77 14.74
N SER A 92 8.96 20.69 14.84
CA SER A 92 7.62 20.78 15.48
C SER A 92 7.58 20.39 16.96
N SER A 93 8.50 19.54 17.44
CA SER A 93 8.61 19.20 18.88
C SER A 93 9.65 20.03 19.63
N TYR A 94 10.65 20.60 18.93
CA TYR A 94 11.67 21.46 19.56
C TYR A 94 11.19 22.90 19.76
N ALA A 95 10.46 23.46 18.79
CA ALA A 95 9.92 24.82 18.90
C ALA A 95 8.98 24.98 20.12
N ALA A 96 8.10 24.00 20.35
CA ALA A 96 7.18 24.02 21.48
C ALA A 96 7.87 23.93 22.86
N ARG A 97 9.11 23.41 22.92
CA ARG A 97 9.90 23.35 24.16
C ARG A 97 10.75 24.60 24.37
N LYS A 98 11.27 25.21 23.30
CA LYS A 98 12.05 26.46 23.37
C LYS A 98 11.19 27.64 23.84
N ASP A 99 9.95 27.73 23.36
CA ASP A 99 9.04 28.83 23.76
C ASP A 99 8.56 28.70 25.21
N CYS A 100 8.66 27.51 25.80
CA CYS A 100 8.29 27.26 27.20
C CYS A 100 9.44 27.51 28.19
N GLN A 101 10.66 27.76 27.70
CA GLN A 101 11.84 28.06 28.53
C GLN A 101 12.34 29.51 28.38
N MET A 102 11.65 30.33 27.58
CA MET A 102 12.00 31.73 27.34
C MET A 102 10.88 32.72 27.77
N ALA A 103 10.04 32.33 28.74
CA ALA A 103 9.07 33.21 29.40
C ALA A 103 9.34 33.26 30.91
#